data_AF-B1ZEG9-F1
#
_entry.id   AF-B1ZEG9-F1
#
_cell.length_a   1.000
_cell.length_b   1.000
_cell.length_c   1.000
_cell.angle_alpha   90.00
_cell.angle_beta   90.00
_cell.angle_gamma   90.00
#
_symmetry.space_group_name_H-M   'P 1'
#
loop_
_entity.id
_entity.type
_entity.pdbx_description
1 polymer ?
#
loop_
_entity_poly.entity_id
_entity_poly.type
_entity_poly.pdbx_seq_one_letter_code
_entity_poly.pdbx_strand_id
1 'polypeptide(L)'
;MNASHAAFFERPEARPLKDVLTSPEMLPKYELLSRLEIPAVQAAVWEIEPIIEKLDSGIRNHAIQSAGALIGDLLTARGFRIARDARGEKRRGRVRKARFVKSGTIWELPAERDSGHRDKVAKIMEDIMVRYRSTLTELAK
;
A
#
# COMPACT_ATOMS: atom_id res chain seq x y z
N MET A 1 -7.89 -3.54 13.17
CA MET A 1 -8.97 -4.32 12.53
C MET A 1 -10.01 -4.68 13.60
N ASN A 2 -11.27 -4.90 13.24
CA ASN A 2 -12.29 -5.32 14.22
C ASN A 2 -12.21 -6.84 14.49
N ALA A 3 -12.86 -7.30 15.56
CA ALA A 3 -12.83 -8.71 15.97
C ALA A 3 -13.40 -9.67 14.91
N SER A 4 -14.41 -9.24 14.14
CA SER A 4 -15.02 -10.07 13.09
C SER A 4 -14.03 -10.38 11.96
N HIS A 5 -13.31 -9.39 11.46
CA HIS A 5 -12.31 -9.58 10.42
C HIS A 5 -11.07 -10.33 10.95
N ALA A 6 -10.70 -10.12 12.21
CA ALA A 6 -9.63 -10.89 12.85
C ALA A 6 -10.01 -12.39 12.92
N ALA A 7 -11.22 -12.70 13.39
CA ALA A 7 -11.72 -14.07 13.48
C ALA A 7 -11.84 -14.77 12.12
N PHE A 8 -12.10 -14.02 11.04
CA PHE A 8 -12.09 -14.58 9.68
C PHE A 8 -10.73 -15.19 9.33
N PHE A 9 -9.62 -14.52 9.66
CA PHE A 9 -8.26 -14.99 9.36
C PHE A 9 -7.75 -16.14 10.24
N GLU A 10 -8.50 -16.52 11.26
CA GLU A 10 -8.22 -17.71 12.07
C GLU A 10 -8.81 -18.99 11.45
N ARG A 11 -9.64 -18.85 10.41
CA ARG A 11 -10.23 -19.99 9.69
C ARG A 11 -9.23 -20.60 8.70
N PRO A 12 -9.19 -21.93 8.53
CA PRO A 12 -8.27 -22.59 7.60
C PRO A 12 -8.38 -22.08 6.16
N GLU A 13 -9.59 -21.82 5.68
CA GLU A 13 -9.86 -21.34 4.32
C GLU A 13 -9.37 -19.91 4.06
N ALA A 14 -9.23 -19.10 5.11
CA ALA A 14 -8.76 -17.72 5.02
C ALA A 14 -7.23 -17.60 5.14
N ARG A 15 -6.55 -18.66 5.56
CA ARG A 15 -5.10 -18.67 5.78
C ARG A 15 -4.29 -18.34 4.52
N PRO A 16 -4.57 -18.92 3.34
CA PRO A 16 -3.85 -18.54 2.12
C PRO A 16 -3.97 -17.05 1.78
N LEU A 17 -5.13 -16.45 2.08
CA LEU A 17 -5.36 -15.02 1.88
C LEU A 17 -4.51 -14.18 2.85
N LYS A 18 -4.45 -14.58 4.12
CA LYS A 18 -3.59 -13.93 5.13
C LYS A 18 -2.12 -13.98 4.69
N ASP A 19 -1.64 -15.16 4.33
CA ASP A 19 -0.24 -15.40 4.00
C ASP A 19 0.24 -14.52 2.84
N VAL A 20 -0.56 -14.43 1.77
CA VAL A 20 -0.29 -13.51 0.64
C VAL A 20 -0.30 -12.07 1.10
N LEU A 21 -1.32 -11.64 1.84
CA LEU A 21 -1.46 -10.23 2.22
C LEU A 21 -0.37 -9.75 3.18
N THR A 22 0.22 -10.66 3.96
CA THR A 22 1.27 -10.37 4.95
C THR A 22 2.67 -10.76 4.50
N SER A 23 2.86 -11.20 3.25
CA SER A 23 4.20 -11.59 2.81
C SER A 23 5.17 -10.39 2.86
N PRO A 24 6.47 -10.59 3.17
CA PRO A 24 7.41 -9.51 3.45
C PRO A 24 7.51 -8.47 2.33
N GLU A 25 7.37 -8.91 1.06
CA GLU A 25 7.42 -8.05 -0.12
C GLU A 25 6.17 -7.18 -0.33
N MET A 26 5.05 -7.47 0.36
CA MET A 26 3.80 -6.75 0.13
C MET A 26 3.77 -5.39 0.80
N LEU A 27 4.42 -5.25 1.96
CA LEU A 27 4.41 -3.98 2.68
C LEU A 27 5.02 -2.84 1.84
N PRO A 28 6.23 -2.97 1.26
CA PRO A 28 6.77 -1.94 0.36
C PRO A 28 5.86 -1.63 -0.84
N LYS A 29 5.17 -2.64 -1.40
CA LYS A 29 4.23 -2.44 -2.51
C LYS A 29 3.01 -1.64 -2.08
N TYR A 30 2.43 -1.91 -0.91
CA TYR A 30 1.32 -1.14 -0.36
C TYR A 30 1.68 0.32 -0.17
N GLU A 31 2.87 0.58 0.40
CA GLU A 31 3.37 1.94 0.60
C GLU A 31 3.62 2.64 -0.74
N LEU A 32 4.23 1.96 -1.72
CA LEU A 32 4.47 2.51 -3.06
C LEU A 32 3.17 2.93 -3.73
N LEU A 33 2.15 2.07 -3.71
CA LEU A 33 0.85 2.42 -4.31
C LEU A 33 0.18 3.59 -3.59
N SER A 34 0.32 3.66 -2.27
CA SER A 34 -0.17 4.79 -1.48
C SER A 34 0.50 6.10 -1.89
N ARG A 35 1.83 6.09 -2.13
CA ARG A 35 2.58 7.25 -2.67
C ARG A 35 2.10 7.68 -4.07
N LEU A 36 1.63 6.73 -4.87
CA LEU A 36 1.08 6.97 -6.20
C LEU A 36 -0.41 7.32 -6.19
N GLU A 37 -1.01 7.51 -5.01
CA GLU A 37 -2.46 7.71 -4.82
C GLU A 37 -3.33 6.58 -5.40
N ILE A 38 -2.78 5.36 -5.47
CA ILE A 38 -3.46 4.15 -5.92
C ILE A 38 -3.91 3.36 -4.69
N PRO A 39 -5.09 2.70 -4.71
CA PRO A 39 -5.50 1.82 -3.62
C PRO A 39 -4.46 0.77 -3.28
N ALA A 40 -4.07 0.64 -2.00
CA ALA A 40 -3.04 -0.30 -1.58
C ALA A 40 -3.35 -1.75 -1.96
N VAL A 41 -4.63 -2.16 -1.88
CA VAL A 41 -5.09 -3.51 -2.27
C VAL A 41 -4.81 -3.88 -3.73
N GLN A 42 -4.60 -2.89 -4.61
CA GLN A 42 -4.22 -3.14 -6.01
C GLN A 42 -2.90 -3.91 -6.12
N ALA A 43 -2.01 -3.81 -5.12
CA ALA A 43 -0.73 -4.52 -5.10
C ALA A 43 -0.90 -6.04 -4.97
N ALA A 44 -1.99 -6.50 -4.37
CA ALA A 44 -2.23 -7.91 -4.04
C ALA A 44 -3.31 -8.54 -4.93
N VAL A 45 -3.96 -7.75 -5.79
CA VAL A 45 -5.23 -8.16 -6.40
C VAL A 45 -5.09 -9.39 -7.29
N TRP A 46 -3.96 -9.52 -7.98
CA TRP A 46 -3.69 -10.65 -8.88
C TRP A 46 -3.51 -11.95 -8.12
N GLU A 47 -2.96 -11.87 -6.91
CA GLU A 47 -2.67 -13.00 -6.04
C GLU A 47 -3.90 -13.40 -5.22
N ILE A 48 -4.69 -12.43 -4.74
CA ILE A 48 -5.83 -12.73 -3.86
C ILE A 48 -7.11 -13.10 -4.60
N GLU A 49 -7.32 -12.64 -5.84
CA GLU A 49 -8.55 -12.97 -6.57
C GLU A 49 -8.76 -14.46 -6.85
N PRO A 50 -7.72 -15.23 -7.26
CA PRO A 50 -7.84 -16.68 -7.39
C PRO A 50 -8.17 -17.39 -6.06
N ILE A 51 -7.75 -16.81 -4.93
CA ILE A 51 -8.07 -17.33 -3.59
C ILE A 51 -9.53 -17.03 -3.26
N ILE A 52 -9.97 -15.78 -3.47
CA ILE A 52 -11.35 -15.33 -3.23
C ILE A 52 -12.34 -16.11 -4.10
N GLU A 53 -11.98 -16.43 -5.35
CA GLU A 53 -12.83 -17.20 -6.26
C GLU A 53 -13.15 -18.60 -5.71
N LYS A 54 -12.22 -19.23 -5.00
CA LYS A 54 -12.40 -20.56 -4.39
C LYS A 54 -13.25 -20.54 -3.12
N LEU A 55 -13.46 -19.37 -2.52
CA LEU A 55 -14.30 -19.23 -1.34
C LEU A 55 -15.78 -19.32 -1.70
N ASP A 56 -16.60 -19.75 -0.73
CA ASP A 56 -18.06 -19.74 -0.85
C ASP A 56 -18.57 -18.34 -1.17
N SER A 57 -19.53 -18.25 -2.10
CA SER A 57 -20.09 -16.97 -2.54
C SER A 57 -20.63 -16.13 -1.39
N GLY A 58 -21.22 -16.78 -0.37
CA GLY A 58 -21.75 -16.12 0.83
C GLY A 58 -20.71 -15.41 1.68
N ILE A 59 -19.42 -15.78 1.59
CA ILE A 59 -18.34 -15.18 2.41
C ILE A 59 -17.37 -14.30 1.61
N ARG A 60 -17.44 -14.28 0.28
CA ARG A 60 -16.50 -13.50 -0.57
C ARG A 60 -16.45 -12.02 -0.22
N ASN A 61 -17.61 -11.39 -0.04
CA ASN A 61 -17.66 -9.98 0.34
C ASN A 61 -16.99 -9.72 1.69
N HIS A 62 -17.18 -10.64 2.64
CA HIS A 62 -16.53 -10.56 3.94
C HIS A 62 -15.01 -10.77 3.84
N ALA A 63 -14.56 -11.68 2.98
CA ALA A 63 -13.13 -11.90 2.70
C ALA A 63 -12.47 -10.65 2.10
N ILE A 64 -13.12 -9.97 1.15
CA ILE A 64 -12.64 -8.72 0.53
C ILE A 64 -12.52 -7.61 1.59
N GLN A 65 -13.54 -7.45 2.44
CA GLN A 65 -13.51 -6.45 3.50
C GLN A 65 -12.41 -6.76 4.53
N SER A 66 -12.25 -8.04 4.89
CA SER A 66 -11.21 -8.49 5.82
C SER A 66 -9.81 -8.26 5.25
N ALA A 67 -9.61 -8.52 3.95
CA ALA A 67 -8.36 -8.20 3.25
C ALA A 67 -8.03 -6.70 3.33
N GLY A 68 -9.01 -5.83 3.04
CA GLY A 68 -8.84 -4.39 3.17
C GLY A 68 -8.53 -3.94 4.60
N ALA A 69 -9.16 -4.57 5.60
CA ALA A 69 -8.91 -4.28 7.01
C ALA A 69 -7.50 -4.70 7.45
N LEU A 70 -7.02 -5.86 7.00
CA LEU A 70 -5.67 -6.35 7.28
C LEU A 70 -4.59 -5.43 6.68
N ILE A 71 -4.74 -5.05 5.41
CA ILE A 71 -3.85 -4.07 4.77
C ILE A 71 -3.86 -2.74 5.56
N GLY A 72 -5.04 -2.33 6.04
CA GLY A 72 -5.17 -1.12 6.83
C GLY A 72 -4.42 -1.18 8.15
N ASP A 73 -4.45 -2.32 8.83
CA ASP A 73 -3.66 -2.52 10.06
C ASP A 73 -2.15 -2.48 9.79
N LEU A 74 -1.70 -3.14 8.72
CA LEU A 74 -0.29 -3.14 8.32
C LEU A 74 0.23 -1.72 8.05
N LEU A 75 -0.55 -0.91 7.33
CA LEU A 75 -0.19 0.47 7.00
C LEU A 75 -0.32 1.40 8.21
N THR A 76 -1.36 1.25 9.03
CA THR A 76 -1.54 2.06 10.25
C THR A 76 -0.42 1.81 11.25
N ALA A 77 0.05 0.55 11.39
CA ALA A 77 1.21 0.21 12.21
C ALA A 77 2.51 0.91 11.77
N ARG A 78 2.57 1.37 10.51
CA ARG A 78 3.67 2.17 9.95
C ARG A 78 3.42 3.68 9.98
N GLY A 79 2.31 4.12 10.60
CA GLY A 79 1.95 5.53 10.73
C GLY A 79 1.24 6.12 9.52
N PHE A 80 0.89 5.32 8.51
CA PHE A 80 0.07 5.79 7.40
C PHE A 80 -1.33 6.12 7.90
N ARG A 81 -1.98 7.08 7.24
CA ARG A 81 -3.34 7.50 7.56
C ARG A 81 -4.24 7.31 6.35
N ILE A 82 -5.54 7.11 6.58
CA ILE A 82 -6.49 7.03 5.47
C ILE A 82 -6.58 8.41 4.84
N ALA A 83 -6.36 8.47 3.52
CA ALA A 83 -6.45 9.72 2.79
C ALA A 83 -7.88 10.27 2.83
N ARG A 84 -8.03 11.59 3.01
CA ARG A 84 -9.35 12.24 3.08
C ARG A 84 -9.56 13.18 1.90
N ASP A 85 -10.79 13.28 1.40
CA ASP A 85 -11.14 14.23 0.35
C ASP A 85 -11.45 15.62 0.95
N ALA A 86 -11.79 16.59 0.10
CA ALA A 86 -12.12 17.96 0.53
C ALA A 86 -13.33 18.05 1.48
N ARG A 87 -14.15 16.99 1.57
CA ARG A 87 -15.31 16.89 2.47
C ARG A 87 -15.00 16.11 3.75
N GLY A 88 -13.77 15.62 3.90
CA GLY A 88 -13.35 14.77 5.03
C GLY A 88 -13.72 13.30 4.88
N GLU A 89 -14.22 12.88 3.73
CA GLU A 89 -14.60 11.49 3.46
C GLU A 89 -13.38 10.65 3.08
N LYS A 90 -13.45 9.33 3.32
CA LYS A 90 -12.36 8.41 2.99
C LYS A 90 -12.15 8.38 1.48
N ARG A 91 -10.97 8.77 1.00
CA ARG A 91 -10.60 8.62 -0.41
C ARG A 91 -10.51 7.14 -0.77
N ARG A 92 -11.22 6.78 -1.83
CA ARG A 92 -11.20 5.45 -2.43
C ARG A 92 -10.88 5.58 -3.91
N GLY A 93 -10.12 4.61 -4.41
CA GLY A 93 -9.83 4.48 -5.83
C GLY A 93 -10.43 3.20 -6.40
N ARG A 94 -10.62 3.19 -7.72
CA ARG A 94 -10.98 1.97 -8.46
C ARG A 94 -9.78 1.04 -8.53
N VAL A 95 -9.99 -0.23 -8.22
CA VAL A 95 -9.01 -1.29 -8.45
C VAL A 95 -9.19 -1.81 -9.87
N ARG A 96 -8.14 -1.72 -10.68
CA ARG A 96 -8.13 -2.07 -12.09
C ARG A 96 -7.89 -3.56 -12.29
N LYS A 97 -8.48 -4.10 -13.36
CA LYS A 97 -8.34 -5.51 -13.80
C LYS A 97 -8.74 -6.54 -12.73
N ALA A 98 -9.69 -6.17 -11.87
CA ALA A 98 -10.18 -6.98 -10.77
C ALA A 98 -11.64 -7.43 -10.99
N ARG A 99 -11.91 -8.73 -10.83
CA ARG A 99 -13.22 -9.36 -10.93
C ARG A 99 -14.07 -9.13 -9.67
N PHE A 100 -13.48 -9.22 -8.48
CA PHE A 100 -14.20 -9.14 -7.20
C PHE A 100 -13.89 -7.85 -6.45
N VAL A 101 -12.62 -7.46 -6.35
CA VAL A 101 -12.21 -6.27 -5.58
C VAL A 101 -12.35 -5.03 -6.46
N LYS A 102 -13.47 -4.31 -6.38
CA LYS A 102 -13.72 -3.16 -7.29
C LYS A 102 -13.13 -1.84 -6.84
N SER A 103 -12.92 -1.67 -5.53
CA SER A 103 -12.40 -0.43 -4.96
C SER A 103 -11.55 -0.72 -3.72
N GLY A 104 -10.70 0.24 -3.36
CA GLY A 104 -9.91 0.16 -2.14
C GLY A 104 -9.55 1.55 -1.61
N THR A 105 -9.06 1.56 -0.37
CA THR A 105 -8.65 2.78 0.32
C THR A 105 -7.31 3.29 -0.19
N ILE A 106 -7.22 4.60 -0.40
CA ILE A 106 -5.97 5.32 -0.67
C ILE A 106 -5.42 5.81 0.68
N TRP A 107 -4.11 5.70 0.86
CA TRP A 107 -3.45 6.05 2.11
C TRP A 107 -2.51 7.22 1.91
N GLU A 108 -2.50 8.12 2.90
CA GLU A 108 -1.54 9.20 3.02
C GLU A 108 -0.30 8.70 3.76
N LEU A 109 0.84 9.20 3.32
CA LEU A 109 2.11 9.00 4.00
C LEU A 109 1.99 9.42 5.47
N PRO A 110 2.74 8.77 6.38
CA PRO A 110 2.94 9.30 7.72
C PRO A 110 3.36 10.77 7.60
N ALA A 111 2.81 11.63 8.44
CA ALA A 111 3.29 13.01 8.51
C ALA A 111 4.80 12.93 8.79
N GLU A 112 5.63 13.41 7.88
CA GLU A 112 7.08 13.46 8.10
C GLU A 112 7.30 14.29 9.37
N ARG A 113 7.72 13.65 10.47
CA ARG A 113 8.45 14.33 11.54
C ARG A 113 9.87 14.55 11.04
N ASP A 114 10.05 15.41 10.04
CA ASP A 114 11.30 16.15 9.78
C ASP A 114 11.29 16.70 8.35
N SER A 115 11.08 18.02 8.24
CA SER A 115 11.58 18.81 7.11
C SER A 115 13.08 18.56 6.84
N GLY A 116 13.84 18.15 7.86
CA GLY A 116 15.28 17.90 7.76
C GLY A 116 15.70 16.69 6.91
N HIS A 117 14.85 15.67 6.71
CA HIS A 117 15.23 14.51 5.90
C HIS A 117 15.20 14.83 4.41
N ARG A 118 14.16 15.52 3.92
CA ARG A 118 14.10 16.00 2.53
C ARG A 118 15.23 16.96 2.21
N ASP A 119 15.52 17.90 3.11
CA ASP A 119 16.61 18.85 2.93
C ASP A 119 17.97 18.14 2.86
N LYS A 120 18.18 17.08 3.66
CA LYS A 120 19.39 16.24 3.58
C LYS A 120 19.49 15.50 2.25
N VAL A 121 18.41 14.87 1.79
CA VAL A 121 18.40 14.14 0.50
C VAL A 121 18.62 15.10 -0.67
N ALA A 122 17.99 16.27 -0.66
CA ALA A 122 18.18 17.31 -1.66
C ALA A 122 19.64 17.80 -1.71
N LYS A 123 20.27 18.05 -0.56
CA LYS A 123 21.70 18.42 -0.49
C LYS A 123 22.62 17.34 -1.03
N ILE A 124 22.34 16.06 -0.75
CA ILE A 124 23.13 14.94 -1.29
C ILE A 124 23.00 14.87 -2.81
N MET A 125 21.78 14.99 -3.34
CA MET A 125 21.53 15.04 -4.78
C MET A 125 22.26 16.19 -5.46
N GLU A 126 22.22 17.38 -4.85
CA GLU A 126 22.90 18.57 -5.37
C GLU A 126 24.42 18.38 -5.42
N ASP A 127 25.03 17.87 -4.34
CA ASP A 127 26.48 17.60 -4.28
C ASP A 127 26.90 16.55 -5.33
N ILE A 128 26.13 15.48 -5.50
CA ILE A 128 26.39 14.47 -6.55
C ILE A 128 26.34 15.09 -7.94
N MET A 129 25.33 15.90 -8.23
CA MET A 129 25.17 16.54 -9.54
C MET A 129 26.28 17.57 -9.82
N VAL A 130 26.75 18.29 -8.80
CA VAL A 130 27.91 19.19 -8.91
C VAL A 130 29.17 18.41 -9.23
N ARG A 131 29.47 17.34 -8.48
CA ARG A 131 30.65 16.49 -8.73
C ARG A 131 30.62 15.87 -10.12
N TYR A 132 29.47 15.36 -10.55
CA TYR A 132 29.29 14.80 -11.88
C TYR A 132 29.57 15.84 -12.97
N ARG A 133 29.01 17.05 -12.84
CA ARG A 133 29.25 18.15 -13.77
C ARG A 133 30.72 18.55 -13.85
N SER A 134 31.39 18.69 -12.70
CA SER A 134 32.82 18.99 -12.65
C SER A 134 33.65 17.91 -13.32
N THR A 135 33.35 16.64 -13.03
CA THR A 135 34.03 15.48 -13.63
C THR A 135 33.88 15.47 -15.15
N LEU A 136 32.66 15.70 -15.66
CA LEU A 136 32.42 15.80 -17.10
C LEU A 136 33.17 16.98 -17.75
N THR A 137 33.30 18.10 -17.04
CA THR A 137 34.02 19.28 -17.54
C THR A 137 35.53 19.05 -17.59
N GLU A 138 36.08 18.29 -16.63
CA GLU A 138 37.49 17.89 -16.64
C GLU A 138 37.80 16.87 -17.74
N LEU A 139 36.90 15.91 -17.99
CA LEU A 139 37.07 14.91 -19.05
C LEU A 139 36.90 15.48 -20.47
N ALA A 140 36.30 16.67 -20.61
CA ALA A 140 36.11 17.35 -21.90
C ALA A 140 37.26 18.29 -22.29
N LYS A 141 38.33 18.36 -21.48
CA LYS A 141 39.59 19.06 -21.76
C LYS A 141 40.65 18.07 -22.24
#